data_AF-W2EP77-F1
#
_entry.id   AF-W2EP77-F1
#
_cell.length_a   1.000
_cell.length_b   1.000
_cell.length_c   1.000
_cell.angle_alpha   90.00
_cell.angle_beta   90.00
_cell.angle_gamma   90.00
#
_symmetry.space_group_name_H-M   'P 1'
#
loop_
_entity.id
_entity.type
_entity.pdbx_description
1 polymer ?
#
loop_
_entity_poly.entity_id
_entity_poly.type
_entity_poly.pdbx_seq_one_letter_code
_entity_poly.pdbx_strand_id
1 'polypeptide(L)' 'MRGSRIQLIRLLSNLVSNARRHAETGVAVSITSVDGQAVVAVTDDEAGIEPADRERVFEWFVRL' A
#
# COMPACT_ATOMS: atom_id res chain seq x y z
N MET A 1 -14.69 15.38 4.35
CA MET A 1 -13.38 14.78 4.01
C MET A 1 -12.47 15.88 3.47
N ARG A 2 -11.30 16.12 4.07
CA ARG A 2 -10.27 17.01 3.52
C ARG A 2 -9.18 16.12 2.91
N GLY A 3 -8.89 16.30 1.63
CA GLY A 3 -7.87 15.52 0.93
C GLY A 3 -7.91 15.83 -0.56
N SER A 4 -6.75 15.91 -1.22
CA SER A 4 -6.71 16.10 -2.66
C SER A 4 -7.02 14.79 -3.37
N ARG A 5 -8.12 14.76 -4.14
CA ARG A 5 -8.51 13.60 -4.96
C ARG A 5 -7.34 13.10 -5.83
N ILE A 6 -6.57 14.01 -6.41
CA ILE A 6 -5.44 13.67 -7.27
C ILE A 6 -4.31 13.01 -6.46
N GLN A 7 -4.03 13.51 -5.26
CA GLN A 7 -3.02 12.91 -4.39
C GLN A 7 -3.42 11.51 -3.92
N LEU A 8 -4.70 11.30 -3.58
CA LEU A 8 -5.22 9.99 -3.20
C LEU A 8 -5.14 8.98 -4.35
N ILE A 9 -5.51 9.39 -5.56
CA ILE A 9 -5.36 8.53 -6.76
C ILE A 9 -3.89 8.15 -6.94
N ARG A 10 -2.96 9.11 -6.87
CA ARG A 10 -1.52 8.83 -7.02
C ARG A 10 -1.01 7.87 -5.95
N LEU A 11 -1.39 8.08 -4.70
CA LEU A 11 -1.00 7.21 -3.58
C LEU A 11 -1.48 5.78 -3.80
N LEU A 12 -2.77 5.59 -4.11
CA LEU A 12 -3.33 4.26 -4.32
C LEU A 12 -2.75 3.59 -5.58
N SER A 13 -2.54 4.34 -6.66
CA SER A 13 -1.89 3.81 -7.87
C SER A 13 -0.47 3.32 -7.59
N ASN A 14 0.30 4.03 -6.77
CA ASN A 14 1.65 3.59 -6.39
C ASN A 14 1.61 2.30 -5.57
N LEU A 15 0.73 2.21 -4.57
CA LEU A 15 0.60 1.00 -3.75
C LEU A 15 0.17 -0.20 -4.59
N VAL A 16 -0.84 -0.05 -5.45
CA VAL A 16 -1.28 -1.13 -6.35
C VAL A 16 -0.20 -1.51 -7.36
N SER A 17 0.54 -0.53 -7.90
CA SER A 17 1.65 -0.82 -8.80
C SER A 17 2.77 -1.60 -8.12
N ASN A 18 3.08 -1.27 -6.86
CA ASN A 18 4.05 -2.00 -6.07
C ASN A 18 3.55 -3.41 -5.79
N ALA A 19 2.36 -3.56 -5.23
CA ALA A 19 1.75 -4.87 -4.94
C ALA A 19 1.73 -5.78 -6.19
N ARG A 20 1.33 -5.24 -7.36
CA ARG A 20 1.32 -6.00 -8.63
C ARG A 20 2.68 -6.46 -9.11
N ARG A 21 3.76 -5.79 -8.71
CA ARG A 21 5.13 -6.19 -9.10
C ARG A 21 5.58 -7.45 -8.37
N HIS A 22 5.05 -7.67 -7.17
CA HIS A 22 5.45 -8.73 -6.26
C HIS A 22 4.39 -9.85 -6.14
N ALA A 23 3.13 -9.58 -6.51
CA ALA A 23 2.06 -10.56 -6.46
C ALA A 23 2.26 -11.74 -7.42
N GLU A 24 2.01 -12.97 -6.97
CA GLU A 24 1.98 -14.18 -7.78
C GLU A 24 0.58 -14.40 -8.40
N THR A 25 -0.48 -14.15 -7.63
CA THR A 25 -1.87 -14.46 -8.02
C THR A 25 -2.75 -13.23 -8.19
N GLY A 26 -2.56 -12.19 -7.37
CA GLY A 26 -3.33 -10.96 -7.51
C GLY A 26 -3.17 -9.98 -6.36
N VAL A 27 -3.85 -8.85 -6.49
CA VAL A 27 -3.86 -7.77 -5.49
C VAL A 27 -5.29 -7.53 -5.02
N ALA A 28 -5.49 -7.55 -3.72
CA ALA A 28 -6.75 -7.21 -3.07
C ALA A 28 -6.72 -5.78 -2.55
N VAL A 29 -7.83 -5.06 -2.74
CA VAL A 29 -8.04 -3.73 -2.14
C VAL A 29 -9.29 -3.79 -1.28
N SER A 30 -9.16 -3.44 0.00
CA SER A 30 -10.27 -3.40 0.95
C SER A 30 -10.39 -2.03 1.60
N ILE A 31 -11.60 -1.69 2.00
CA ILE A 31 -11.90 -0.47 2.73
C ILE A 31 -12.74 -0.86 3.95
N THR A 32 -12.28 -0.46 5.12
CA THR A 32 -12.99 -0.64 6.39
C THR A 32 -13.15 0.69 7.10
N SER A 33 -14.07 0.77 8.06
CA SER A 33 -14.22 1.92 8.94
C SER A 33 -13.71 1.54 10.32
N VAL A 34 -12.73 2.28 10.84
CA VAL A 34 -12.13 2.09 12.16
C VAL A 34 -12.12 3.44 12.86
N ASP A 35 -12.74 3.54 14.04
CA ASP A 35 -12.81 4.77 14.84
C ASP A 35 -13.29 6.02 14.06
N GLY A 36 -14.23 5.82 13.14
CA GLY A 36 -14.77 6.88 12.28
C GLY A 36 -13.85 7.31 11.13
N GLN A 37 -12.75 6.59 10.90
CA GLN A 37 -11.83 6.80 9.79
C GLN A 37 -11.94 5.68 8.76
N ALA A 38 -11.85 6.03 7.47
CA ALA A 38 -11.74 5.05 6.40
C ALA A 38 -10.30 4.52 6.35
N VAL A 39 -10.13 3.21 6.57
CA VAL A 39 -8.86 2.50 6.44
C VAL A 39 -8.88 1.75 5.12
N VAL A 40 -7.90 2.04 4.27
CA VAL A 40 -7.74 1.37 2.97
C VAL A 40 -6.51 0.47 3.04
N ALA A 41 -6.68 -0.81 2.73
CA ALA A 41 -5.58 -1.77 2.67
C ALA A 41 -5.41 -2.29 1.23
N VAL A 42 -4.16 -2.34 0.79
CA VAL A 42 -3.73 -2.99 -0.46
C VAL A 42 -2.86 -4.18 -0.06
N THR A 43 -3.24 -5.37 -0.51
CA THR A 43 -2.60 -6.63 -0.10
C THR A 43 -2.30 -7.47 -1.33
N ASP A 44 -1.06 -7.89 -1.47
CA ASP A 44 -0.60 -8.96 -2.37
C ASP A 44 -0.27 -10.23 -1.58
N ASP A 45 0.14 -11.28 -2.28
CA ASP A 45 0.45 -12.61 -1.77
C ASP A 45 1.96 -12.86 -1.53
N GLU A 46 2.80 -11.82 -1.52
CA GLU A 46 4.21 -11.94 -1.14
C GLU A 46 4.36 -12.29 0.35
N ALA A 47 5.51 -12.85 0.72
CA ALA A 47 5.90 -13.16 2.10
C ALA A 47 5.93 -11.92 3.04
N GLY A 48 5.75 -10.72 2.50
CA GLY A 48 5.78 -9.45 3.21
C GLY A 48 7.20 -8.95 3.46
N ILE A 49 7.29 -7.81 4.15
CA ILE A 49 8.57 -7.16 4.46
C ILE A 49 9.05 -7.59 5.86
N GLU A 50 10.30 -8.05 5.92
CA GLU A 50 10.99 -8.38 7.17
C GLU A 50 10.90 -7.22 8.17
N PRO A 51 10.67 -7.48 9.48
CA PRO A 51 10.45 -6.41 10.46
C PRO A 51 11.54 -5.33 10.47
N ALA A 52 12.79 -5.71 10.23
CA ALA A 52 13.93 -4.80 10.18
C ALA A 52 13.89 -3.81 8.99
N ASP A 53 13.15 -4.14 7.94
CA ASP A 53 13.07 -3.34 6.72
C ASP A 53 11.76 -2.56 6.57
N ARG A 54 10.79 -2.75 7.48
CA ARG A 54 9.47 -2.10 7.42
C ARG A 54 9.50 -0.57 7.47
N GLU A 55 10.49 0.01 8.14
CA GLU A 55 10.67 1.47 8.15
C GLU A 55 11.43 1.94 6.90
N ARG A 56 12.34 1.10 6.39
CA ARG A 56 13.24 1.42 5.27
C ARG A 56 12.53 1.46 3.92
N VAL A 57 11.42 0.74 3.74
CA VAL A 57 10.62 0.81 2.50
C VAL A 57 10.02 2.18 2.22
N PHE A 58 9.98 3.06 3.23
CA PHE A 58 9.53 4.44 3.08
C PHE A 58 10.68 5.42 2.80
N GLU A 59 11.94 4.96 2.85
CA GLU A 59 13.10 5.75 2.47
C GLU A 59 13.24 5.86 0.95
N TRP A 60 13.88 6.93 0.50
CA TRP A 60 14.03 7.19 -0.92
C TRP A 60 15.07 6.23 -1.51
N PHE A 61 14.74 5.60 -2.64
CA PHE A 61 15.62 4.71 -3.43
C PHE A 61 15.97 3.35 -2.81
N VAL A 62 15.23 2.87 -1.81
CA VAL A 62 15.43 1.52 -1.26
C VAL A 62 14.84 0.46 -2.19
N ARG A 63 15.61 -0.59 -2.45
CA ARG A 63 15.16 -1.83 -3.10
C ARG A 63 15.50 -3.00 -2.16
N LEU A 64 14.47 -3.65 -1.63
CA LEU A 64 14.58 -4.89 -0.85
C LEU A 64 14.63 -6.11 -1.77
#